data_AF-A0AAV0RJK7-F1
#
_entry.id   AF-A0AAV0RJK7-F1
#
_cell.length_a   1.000
_cell.length_b   1.000
_cell.length_c   1.000
_cell.angle_alpha   90.00
_cell.angle_beta   90.00
_cell.angle_gamma   90.00
#
_symmetry.space_group_name_H-M   'P 1'
#
loop_
_entity.id
_entity.type
_entity.pdbx_description
1 polymer ?
#
loop_
_entity_poly.entity_id
_entity_poly.type
_entity_poly.pdbx_seq_one_letter_code
_entity_poly.pdbx_strand_id
1 'polypeptide(L)'
;MAKDGIHAVILVLTVRNRFSEEEGAAIRSLQSLFGTKIVNYMVVVFTGGDDLEENDETLDDYLGRDCLIQLMQEIMQLCNNRVVLFDNKTKDELKRVEQVKQLMTLVDSVISQNDGKPYTDDIFIEMQVCPYSFLLIRYISIGL
;
A
#
# COMPACT_ATOMS: atom_id res chain seq x y z
N MET A 1 12.37 13.84 5.79
CA MET A 1 11.16 13.54 4.98
C MET A 1 11.07 14.55 3.85
N ALA A 2 10.38 14.22 2.75
CA ALA A 2 10.34 15.03 1.53
C ALA A 2 9.85 16.45 1.83
N LYS A 3 10.69 17.45 1.54
CA LYS A 3 10.44 18.88 1.77
C LYS A 3 9.20 19.38 1.01
N ASP A 4 8.78 18.63 -0.01
CA ASP A 4 7.78 19.02 -1.00
C ASP A 4 6.47 18.22 -0.89
N GLY A 5 6.27 17.38 0.14
CA GLY A 5 5.03 16.58 0.33
C GLY A 5 5.16 15.10 -0.07
N ILE A 6 4.07 14.33 0.06
CA ILE A 6 4.05 12.89 -0.28
C ILE A 6 3.53 12.70 -1.71
N HIS A 7 4.34 12.10 -2.58
CA HIS A 7 3.93 11.79 -3.96
C HIS A 7 3.21 10.46 -4.09
N ALA A 8 3.51 9.49 -3.22
CA ALA A 8 2.80 8.22 -3.11
C ALA A 8 3.00 7.63 -1.71
N VAL A 9 2.00 6.88 -1.25
CA VAL A 9 2.01 6.07 -0.03
C VAL A 9 1.98 4.60 -0.44
N ILE A 10 2.91 3.80 0.05
CA ILE A 10 2.96 2.37 -0.24
C ILE A 10 2.39 1.62 0.96
N LEU A 11 1.25 0.94 0.76
CA LEU A 11 0.67 0.02 1.73
C LEU A 11 1.16 -1.38 1.44
N VAL A 12 1.95 -1.96 2.34
CA VAL A 12 2.49 -3.32 2.16
C VAL A 12 1.63 -4.32 2.91
N LEU A 13 1.11 -5.31 2.20
CA LEU A 13 0.35 -6.45 2.73
C LEU A 13 1.08 -7.75 2.39
N THR A 14 0.90 -8.81 3.16
CA THR A 14 1.45 -10.13 2.84
C THR A 14 0.35 -11.11 2.52
N VAL A 15 0.56 -11.96 1.51
CA VAL A 15 -0.39 -13.04 1.15
C VAL A 15 -0.32 -14.24 2.10
N ARG A 16 0.71 -14.30 2.95
CA ARG A 16 0.88 -15.36 3.95
C ARG A 16 -0.12 -15.26 5.10
N ASN A 17 -0.63 -14.05 5.35
CA ASN A 17 -1.61 -13.79 6.39
C ASN A 17 -2.94 -13.42 5.74
N ARG A 18 -4.05 -13.93 6.30
CA ARG A 18 -5.37 -13.50 5.85
C ARG A 18 -5.54 -12.02 6.13
N PHE A 19 -6.13 -11.31 5.17
CA PHE A 19 -6.48 -9.93 5.39
C PHE A 19 -7.48 -9.84 6.54
N SER A 20 -7.25 -8.93 7.48
CA SER A 20 -8.00 -8.87 8.73
C SER A 20 -8.78 -7.56 8.88
N GLU A 21 -9.75 -7.55 9.81
CA GLU A 21 -10.50 -6.33 10.12
C GLU A 21 -9.58 -5.22 10.67
N GLU A 22 -8.50 -5.60 11.36
CA GLU A 22 -7.47 -4.68 11.86
C GLU A 22 -6.76 -3.93 10.72
N GLU A 23 -6.44 -4.61 9.62
CA GLU A 23 -5.81 -3.97 8.46
C GLU A 23 -6.78 -2.99 7.79
N GLY A 24 -8.05 -3.36 7.66
CA GLY A 24 -9.10 -2.44 7.21
C GLY A 24 -9.28 -1.24 8.16
N ALA A 25 -9.20 -1.46 9.47
CA ALA A 25 -9.27 -0.41 10.47
C ALA A 25 -8.06 0.54 10.43
N ALA A 26 -6.87 0.03 10.10
CA ALA A 26 -5.68 0.85 9.91
C ALA A 26 -5.83 1.81 8.74
N ILE A 27 -6.43 1.37 7.63
CA ILE A 27 -6.67 2.23 6.46
C ILE A 27 -7.72 3.30 6.76
N ARG A 28 -8.80 2.94 7.46
CA ARG A 28 -9.79 3.92 7.96
C ARG A 28 -9.15 4.92 8.91
N SER A 29 -8.22 4.48 9.75
CA SER A 29 -7.47 5.37 10.65
C SER A 29 -6.58 6.33 9.88
N LEU A 30 -5.90 5.88 8.81
CA LEU A 30 -5.17 6.76 7.91
C LEU A 30 -6.08 7.82 7.28
N GLN A 31 -7.27 7.45 6.80
CA GLN A 31 -8.24 8.42 6.28
C GLN A 31 -8.73 9.41 7.36
N SER A 32 -8.87 8.96 8.61
CA SER A 32 -9.26 9.85 9.71
C SER A 32 -8.16 10.83 10.11
N LEU A 33 -6.89 10.42 10.01
CA LEU A 33 -5.72 11.22 10.41
C LEU A 33 -5.21 12.12 9.28
N PHE A 34 -5.31 11.67 8.03
CA PHE A 34 -4.75 12.32 6.85
C PHE A 34 -5.87 12.74 5.87
N GLY A 35 -7.10 12.79 6.34
CA GLY A 35 -8.25 13.07 5.49
C GLY A 35 -8.53 11.98 4.46
N THR A 36 -9.74 12.01 3.91
CA THR A 36 -10.22 10.97 2.99
C THR A 36 -9.45 10.94 1.66
N LYS A 37 -8.71 11.99 1.32
CA LYS A 37 -7.92 12.09 0.08
C LYS A 37 -6.63 11.26 0.11
N ILE A 38 -6.15 10.80 1.28
CA ILE A 38 -4.89 10.04 1.37
C ILE A 38 -4.90 8.78 0.50
N VAL A 39 -6.05 8.12 0.36
CA VAL A 39 -6.19 6.90 -0.45
C VAL A 39 -5.95 7.15 -1.94
N ASN A 40 -6.13 8.39 -2.43
CA ASN A 40 -5.81 8.77 -3.81
C ASN A 40 -4.29 8.74 -4.09
N TYR A 41 -3.48 8.74 -3.03
CA TYR A 41 -2.03 8.67 -3.09
C TYR A 41 -1.50 7.26 -2.79
N MET A 42 -2.38 6.29 -2.48
CA MET A 42 -1.98 4.96 -2.05
C MET A 42 -1.80 3.98 -3.22
N VAL A 43 -0.74 3.19 -3.14
CA VAL A 43 -0.50 1.97 -3.93
C VAL A 43 -0.38 0.80 -2.97
N VAL A 44 -1.10 -0.28 -3.25
CA VAL A 44 -1.07 -1.51 -2.45
C VAL A 44 -0.04 -2.47 -3.03
N VAL A 45 0.90 -2.91 -2.21
CA VAL A 45 1.93 -3.89 -2.56
C VAL A 45 1.67 -5.16 -1.77
N PHE A 46 1.28 -6.23 -2.46
CA PHE A 46 1.26 -7.56 -1.86
C PHE A 46 2.65 -8.18 -1.91
N THR A 47 3.05 -8.85 -0.83
CA THR A 47 4.32 -9.56 -0.72
C THR A 47 4.08 -11.03 -0.44
N GLY A 48 5.03 -11.88 -0.85
CA GLY A 48 4.87 -13.33 -0.81
C GLY A 48 4.44 -13.89 -2.17
N GLY A 49 4.82 -13.23 -3.27
CA GLY A 49 4.59 -13.77 -4.61
C GLY A 49 5.25 -15.14 -4.83
N ASP A 50 6.30 -15.46 -4.07
CA ASP A 50 6.90 -16.79 -4.02
C ASP A 50 5.93 -17.85 -3.49
N ASP A 51 5.14 -17.53 -2.45
CA ASP A 51 4.17 -18.49 -1.91
C ASP A 51 3.02 -18.73 -2.87
N LEU A 52 2.57 -17.70 -3.61
CA LEU A 52 1.52 -17.89 -4.62
C LEU A 52 2.01 -18.75 -5.78
N GLU A 53 3.23 -18.50 -6.28
CA GLU A 53 3.85 -19.33 -7.32
C GLU A 53 4.05 -20.78 -6.89
N GLU A 54 4.49 -21.04 -5.66
CA GLU A 54 4.63 -22.39 -5.12
C GLU A 54 3.30 -23.16 -5.05
N ASN A 55 2.18 -22.45 -4.91
CA ASN A 55 0.83 -23.02 -4.84
C ASN A 55 0.08 -22.99 -6.19
N ASP A 56 0.73 -22.60 -7.29
CA ASP A 56 0.12 -22.41 -8.62
C ASP A 56 -1.11 -21.48 -8.56
N GLU A 57 -0.98 -20.40 -7.80
CA GLU A 57 -2.06 -19.45 -7.50
C GLU A 57 -1.73 -18.05 -8.05
N THR A 58 -2.72 -17.34 -8.56
CA THR A 58 -2.58 -15.92 -8.93
C THR A 58 -2.95 -14.99 -7.78
N LEU A 59 -2.55 -13.70 -7.86
CA LEU A 59 -3.01 -12.72 -6.88
C LEU A 59 -4.55 -12.60 -6.89
N ASP A 60 -5.19 -12.68 -8.06
CA ASP A 60 -6.65 -12.60 -8.17
C ASP A 60 -7.35 -13.79 -7.50
N ASP A 61 -6.78 -14.99 -7.60
CA ASP A 61 -7.28 -16.17 -6.89
C ASP A 61 -7.20 -15.96 -5.37
N TYR A 62 -6.07 -15.45 -4.87
CA TYR A 62 -5.88 -15.13 -3.46
C TYR A 62 -6.91 -14.09 -2.97
N LEU A 63 -7.11 -13.01 -3.73
CA LEU A 63 -8.07 -11.96 -3.43
C LEU A 63 -9.53 -12.45 -3.53
N GLY A 64 -9.76 -13.53 -4.27
CA GLY A 64 -11.04 -14.21 -4.44
C GLY A 64 -11.41 -15.19 -3.32
N ARG A 65 -10.57 -15.39 -2.30
CA ARG A 65 -10.83 -16.33 -1.19
C ARG A 65 -11.67 -15.71 -0.06
N ASP A 66 -12.69 -16.46 0.37
CA ASP A 66 -13.30 -16.43 1.72
C ASP A 66 -13.90 -15.09 2.24
N CYS A 67 -14.39 -15.14 3.49
CA CYS A 67 -15.35 -14.27 4.18
C CYS A 67 -15.07 -12.75 4.29
N LEU A 68 -13.88 -12.28 3.95
CA LEU A 68 -13.50 -10.84 3.99
C LEU A 68 -13.26 -10.24 2.59
N ILE A 69 -13.70 -10.95 1.54
CA ILE A 69 -13.72 -10.48 0.14
C ILE A 69 -14.23 -9.04 0.05
N GLN A 70 -15.28 -8.70 0.81
CA GLN A 70 -15.92 -7.40 0.71
C GLN A 70 -15.01 -6.27 1.21
N LEU A 71 -14.32 -6.49 2.33
CA LEU A 71 -13.42 -5.51 2.91
C LEU A 71 -12.17 -5.34 2.03
N MET A 72 -11.61 -6.44 1.54
CA MET A 72 -10.49 -6.41 0.60
C MET A 72 -10.87 -5.64 -0.68
N GLN A 73 -12.03 -5.94 -1.27
CA GLN A 73 -12.52 -5.25 -2.45
C GLN A 73 -12.77 -3.76 -2.20
N GLU A 74 -13.30 -3.39 -1.03
CA GLU A 74 -13.48 -1.99 -0.65
C GLU A 74 -12.13 -1.25 -0.63
N ILE A 75 -11.10 -1.85 -0.01
CA ILE A 75 -9.76 -1.24 0.04
C ILE A 75 -9.14 -1.10 -1.36
N MET A 76 -9.24 -2.14 -2.20
CA MET A 76 -8.75 -2.07 -3.57
C MET A 76 -9.44 -0.96 -4.35
N GLN A 77 -10.76 -0.83 -4.21
CA GLN A 77 -11.53 0.24 -4.84
C GLN A 77 -11.15 1.63 -4.32
N LEU A 78 -10.98 1.80 -3.00
CA LEU A 78 -10.50 3.06 -2.41
C LEU A 78 -9.14 3.47 -2.94
N CYS A 79 -8.28 2.50 -3.26
CA CYS A 79 -6.95 2.72 -3.83
C CYS A 79 -6.95 2.74 -5.36
N ASN A 80 -8.10 2.90 -6.03
CA ASN A 80 -8.27 2.87 -7.49
C ASN A 80 -7.66 1.62 -8.17
N ASN A 81 -7.70 0.47 -7.49
CA ASN A 81 -7.12 -0.80 -7.92
C ASN A 81 -5.61 -0.69 -8.26
N ARG A 82 -4.89 0.25 -7.63
CA ARG A 82 -3.43 0.36 -7.76
C ARG A 82 -2.77 -0.71 -6.89
N VAL A 83 -2.66 -1.91 -7.44
CA VAL A 83 -2.17 -3.10 -6.74
C VAL A 83 -1.01 -3.73 -7.51
N VAL A 84 0.02 -4.21 -6.83
CA VAL A 84 1.13 -4.97 -7.42
C VAL A 84 1.60 -6.09 -6.48
N LEU A 85 1.99 -7.24 -7.04
CA LEU A 85 2.55 -8.38 -6.30
C LEU A 85 4.08 -8.36 -6.37
N PHE A 86 4.71 -8.58 -5.21
CA PHE A 86 6.15 -8.67 -5.05
C PHE A 86 6.56 -10.04 -4.53
N ASP A 87 7.45 -10.68 -5.26
CA ASP A 87 8.34 -11.71 -4.74
C ASP A 87 9.62 -11.02 -4.26
N ASN A 88 9.79 -10.93 -2.93
CA ASN A 88 10.96 -10.32 -2.30
C ASN A 88 12.16 -11.29 -2.21
N LYS A 89 11.95 -12.58 -2.50
CA LYS A 89 12.98 -13.62 -2.44
C LYS A 89 13.59 -13.93 -3.81
N THR A 90 12.98 -13.45 -4.90
CA THR A 90 13.46 -13.68 -6.26
C THR A 90 14.95 -13.39 -6.44
N LYS A 91 15.64 -14.37 -7.04
CA LYS A 91 17.02 -14.24 -7.52
C LYS A 91 17.10 -13.90 -9.00
N ASP A 92 15.98 -13.96 -9.71
CA ASP A 92 15.87 -13.55 -11.10
C ASP A 92 15.92 -12.02 -11.19
N GLU A 93 16.96 -11.51 -11.85
CA GLU A 93 17.18 -10.08 -12.04
C GLU A 93 16.10 -9.45 -12.94
N LEU A 94 15.65 -10.15 -13.99
CA LEU A 94 14.62 -9.66 -14.88
C LEU A 94 13.28 -9.54 -14.14
N LYS A 95 12.92 -10.55 -13.34
CA LYS A 95 11.72 -10.53 -12.50
C LYS A 95 11.74 -9.36 -11.52
N ARG A 96 12.90 -9.13 -10.87
CA ARG A 96 13.08 -7.98 -9.96
C ARG A 96 12.91 -6.64 -10.66
N VAL A 97 13.52 -6.47 -11.83
CA VAL A 97 13.41 -5.24 -12.62
C VAL A 97 11.96 -5.00 -13.04
N GLU A 98 11.26 -6.04 -13.47
CA GLU A 98 9.86 -5.95 -13.90
C GLU A 98 8.93 -5.57 -12.74
N GLN A 99 9.08 -6.18 -11.56
CA GLN A 99 8.32 -5.81 -10.35
C GLN A 99 8.50 -4.33 -9.98
N VAL A 100 9.75 -3.84 -9.99
CA VAL A 100 10.05 -2.43 -9.69
C VAL A 100 9.44 -1.52 -10.75
N LYS A 101 9.54 -1.88 -12.03
CA LYS A 101 8.97 -1.10 -13.13
C LYS A 101 7.44 -1.01 -13.03
N GLN A 102 6.77 -2.10 -12.65
CA GLN A 102 5.32 -2.10 -12.41
C GLN A 102 4.95 -1.17 -11.25
N LEU A 103 5.66 -1.24 -10.13
CA LEU A 103 5.44 -0.32 -9.00
C LEU A 103 5.65 1.15 -9.42
N MET A 104 6.73 1.45 -10.13
CA MET A 104 6.99 2.82 -10.60
C MET A 104 5.89 3.32 -11.55
N THR A 105 5.37 2.45 -12.43
CA THR A 105 4.22 2.78 -13.30
C THR A 105 2.99 3.17 -12.49
N LEU A 106 2.72 2.47 -11.38
CA LEU A 106 1.62 2.80 -10.48
C LEU A 106 1.87 4.12 -9.74
N VAL A 107 3.09 4.37 -9.28
CA VAL A 107 3.47 5.65 -8.64
C VAL A 107 3.32 6.82 -9.62
N ASP A 108 3.76 6.68 -10.86
CA ASP A 108 3.58 7.70 -11.89
C ASP A 108 2.10 7.95 -12.18
N SER A 109 1.27 6.89 -12.15
CA SER A 109 -0.18 7.02 -12.28
C SER A 109 -0.81 7.83 -11.12
N VAL A 110 -0.31 7.65 -9.89
CA VAL A 110 -0.74 8.43 -8.72
C VAL A 110 -0.44 9.91 -8.94
N ILE A 111 0.79 10.22 -9.35
CA ILE A 111 1.22 11.60 -9.61
C ILE A 111 0.34 12.22 -10.70
N SER A 112 0.14 11.52 -11.81
CA SER A 112 -0.69 12.00 -12.92
C SER A 112 -2.16 12.20 -12.52
N GLN A 113 -2.74 11.30 -11.73
CA GLN A 113 -4.14 11.39 -11.29
C GLN A 113 -4.37 12.50 -10.26
N ASN A 114 -3.30 12.98 -9.61
CA ASN A 114 -3.35 14.10 -8.66
C ASN A 114 -2.78 15.40 -9.26
N ASP A 115 -2.79 15.56 -10.59
CA ASP A 115 -2.28 16.74 -11.31
C ASP A 115 -0.81 17.10 -11.02
N GLY A 116 0.01 16.11 -10.65
CA GLY A 116 1.38 16.32 -10.21
C GLY A 116 1.50 16.96 -8.82
N LYS A 117 0.39 17.18 -8.11
CA LYS A 117 0.39 17.79 -6.79
C LYS A 117 0.70 16.71 -5.75
N PRO A 118 1.70 16.93 -4.89
CA PRO A 118 1.93 16.05 -3.76
C PRO A 118 0.82 16.23 -2.74
N TYR A 119 0.58 15.17 -1.96
CA TYR A 119 -0.30 15.23 -0.82
C TYR A 119 0.31 16.14 0.26
N THR A 120 -0.50 17.12 0.67
CA THR A 120 -0.20 18.07 1.75
C THR A 120 -1.47 18.27 2.57
N ASP A 121 -1.42 17.96 3.86
CA ASP A 121 -2.52 18.14 4.81
C ASP A 121 -1.96 18.80 6.07
N ASP A 122 -2.79 19.53 6.80
CA ASP A 122 -2.37 20.27 7.99
C ASP A 122 -1.69 19.34 9.01
N ILE A 123 -2.20 18.12 9.17
CA ILE A 123 -1.60 17.09 10.04
C ILE A 123 -0.26 16.61 9.47
N PHE A 124 -0.15 16.49 8.15
CA PHE A 124 1.12 16.15 7.51
C PHE A 124 2.18 17.26 7.68
N ILE A 125 1.77 18.53 7.60
CA ILE A 125 2.64 19.68 7.84
C ILE A 125 3.08 19.70 9.32
N GLU A 126 2.17 19.46 10.27
CA GLU A 126 2.51 19.35 11.69
C GLU A 126 3.47 18.19 11.99
N MET A 127 3.31 17.04 11.32
CA MET A 127 4.25 15.92 11.43
C MET A 127 5.64 16.23 10.87
N GLN A 128 5.77 17.12 9.87
CA GLN A 128 7.08 17.58 9.40
C GLN A 128 7.80 18.46 10.43
N VAL A 129 7.07 19.07 11.36
CA VAL A 129 7.59 19.97 12.40
C VAL A 129 7.95 19.21 13.69
N CYS A 130 7.33 18.06 13.96
CA CYS A 130 7.51 17.29 15.19
C CYS A 130 8.24 15.94 14.98
N PRO A 131 9.55 15.83 15.32
CA PRO A 131 10.33 14.59 15.12
C PRO A 131 9.91 13.41 16.02
N TYR A 132 9.05 13.62 17.01
CA TYR A 132 8.59 12.58 17.95
C TYR A 132 7.32 11.85 17.51
N SER A 133 6.57 12.38 16.53
CA SER A 133 5.32 11.79 16.03
C SER A 133 5.54 10.53 15.16
N PHE A 134 6.77 10.35 14.67
CA PHE A 134 7.13 9.24 13.76
C PHE A 134 7.14 7.86 14.44
N LEU A 135 7.14 7.79 15.77
CA LEU A 135 7.06 6.52 16.50
C LEU A 135 5.69 5.83 16.37
N LEU A 136 4.62 6.58 16.10
CA LEU A 136 3.26 6.03 16.14
C LEU A 136 2.90 5.21 14.89
N ILE A 137 3.43 5.57 13.71
CA ILE A 137 3.16 4.85 12.46
C ILE A 137 3.95 3.53 12.41
N ARG A 138 5.11 3.47 13.06
CA ARG A 138 5.87 2.21 13.22
C ARG A 138 5.17 1.20 14.12
N TYR A 139 4.23 1.63 14.96
CA TYR A 139 3.52 0.77 15.90
C TYR A 139 2.41 -0.08 15.27
N ILE A 140 1.98 0.22 14.04
CA ILE A 140 0.91 -0.53 13.37
C ILE A 140 1.46 -1.71 12.53
N SER A 141 2.77 -1.78 12.26
CA SER A 141 3.36 -2.85 11.44
C SER A 141 4.44 -3.69 12.14
N ILE A 142 4.54 -3.70 13.47
CA ILE A 142 5.41 -4.66 14.16
C ILE A 142 4.64 -5.31 15.30
N GLY A 143 3.87 -6.33 14.91
CA GLY A 143 3.23 -7.29 15.79
C GLY A 143 3.33 -8.68 15.18
N LEU A 144 4.57 -9.13 14.91
CA LEU A 144 5.11 -10.51 14.94
C LEU A 144 6.47 -10.56 14.24
#